data_AF-A0A0A9CEH9-F1
#
_entry.id   AF-A0A0A9CEH9-F1
#
_cell.length_a   1.000
_cell.length_b   1.000
_cell.length_c   1.000
_cell.angle_alpha   90.00
_cell.angle_beta   90.00
_cell.angle_gamma   90.00
#
_symmetry.space_group_name_H-M   'P 1'
#
loop_
_entity.id
_entity.type
_entity.pdbx_description
1 polymer ?
#
loop_
_entity_poly.entity_id
_entity_poly.type
_entity_poly.pdbx_seq_one_letter_code
_entity_poly.pdbx_strand_id
1 'polypeptide(L)'
;MHEMRRNTTRQEKIFMRNSNALANNEAFVQTSRCSPQRLLIDSATSEIGGWVSPDDNNDPINGSFRSPIKNLDDITYDEAISATFFNPEVVKPIARLLDNVWVPDKTVRESDISKMPLWHTYRGLIPPCM
;
A
#
# COMPACT_ATOMS: atom_id res chain seq x y z
N MET A 1 20.82 -16.79 15.56
CA MET A 1 20.21 -15.45 15.40
C MET A 1 19.41 -15.29 14.11
N HIS A 2 19.90 -15.73 12.94
CA HIS A 2 19.17 -15.55 11.67
C HIS A 2 17.78 -16.19 11.68
N GLU A 3 17.62 -17.38 12.25
CA GLU A 3 16.30 -18.04 12.28
C GLU A 3 15.29 -17.30 13.14
N MET A 4 15.72 -16.80 14.30
CA MET A 4 14.86 -16.00 15.16
C MET A 4 14.42 -14.69 14.48
N ARG A 5 15.31 -14.04 13.71
CA ARG A 5 14.96 -12.86 12.88
C ARG A 5 13.99 -13.19 11.75
N ARG A 6 14.09 -14.38 11.14
CA ARG A 6 13.13 -14.82 10.10
C ARG A 6 11.74 -15.05 10.66
N ASN A 7 11.64 -15.33 11.96
CA ASN A 7 10.39 -15.63 12.66
C ASN A 7 9.76 -14.41 13.39
N THR A 8 10.28 -13.19 13.18
CA THR A 8 9.66 -11.98 13.73
C THR A 8 8.60 -11.42 12.78
N THR A 9 7.62 -10.69 13.32
CA THR A 9 6.66 -9.91 12.52
C THR A 9 7.40 -9.00 11.56
N ARG A 10 6.98 -9.01 10.29
CA ARG A 10 7.54 -8.13 9.27
C ARG A 10 6.91 -6.76 9.36
N GLN A 11 7.72 -5.74 9.17
CA GLN A 11 7.27 -4.37 9.00
C GLN A 11 7.12 -4.07 7.51
N GLU A 12 6.05 -3.38 7.14
CA GLU A 12 5.84 -2.89 5.77
C GLU A 12 6.77 -1.70 5.51
N LYS A 13 7.29 -1.58 4.29
CA LYS A 13 8.14 -0.47 3.87
C LYS A 13 7.56 0.23 2.66
N ILE A 14 7.65 1.55 2.66
CA ILE A 14 7.34 2.38 1.49
C ILE A 14 8.64 2.92 0.91
N PHE A 15 8.73 2.94 -0.41
CA PHE A 15 9.86 3.47 -1.17
C PHE A 15 9.39 4.60 -2.06
N MET A 16 10.12 5.70 -2.07
CA MET A 16 9.81 6.86 -2.90
C MET A 16 11.08 7.48 -3.43
N ARG A 17 10.97 8.22 -4.53
CA ARG A 17 12.07 9.06 -5.01
C ARG A 17 12.24 10.26 -4.09
N ASN A 18 13.49 10.65 -3.83
CA ASN A 18 13.83 11.83 -3.01
C ASN A 18 13.18 13.12 -3.52
N SER A 19 12.92 13.23 -4.83
CA SER A 19 12.23 14.37 -5.43
C SER A 19 10.71 14.40 -5.18
N ASN A 20 10.14 13.41 -4.48
CA ASN A 20 8.70 13.35 -4.21
C ASN A 20 8.31 14.41 -3.16
N ALA A 21 7.13 15.01 -3.29
CA ALA A 21 6.65 15.99 -2.32
C ALA A 21 6.55 15.41 -0.89
N LEU A 22 6.14 14.15 -0.76
CA LEU A 22 6.05 13.43 0.51
C LEU A 22 7.42 13.08 1.10
N ALA A 23 8.47 13.02 0.27
CA ALA A 23 9.84 12.71 0.71
C ALA A 23 10.45 13.80 1.62
N ASN A 24 9.94 15.03 1.57
CA ASN A 24 10.41 16.14 2.38
C ASN A 24 9.82 16.14 3.81
N ASN A 25 8.99 15.15 4.14
CA ASN A 25 8.37 15.05 5.47
C ASN A 25 9.42 14.63 6.52
N GLU A 26 9.26 15.09 7.77
CA GLU A 26 10.20 14.83 8.87
C GLU A 26 10.41 13.33 9.14
N ALA A 27 9.51 12.47 8.67
CA ALA A 27 9.59 11.01 8.78
C ALA A 27 10.71 10.37 7.95
N PHE A 28 11.20 11.08 6.94
CA PHE A 28 12.29 10.64 6.07
C PHE A 28 13.60 11.38 6.38
N VAL A 29 13.53 12.44 7.18
CA VAL A 29 14.70 13.18 7.66
C VAL A 29 15.18 12.50 8.93
N GLN A 30 16.41 12.00 8.90
CA GLN A 30 17.07 11.32 10.01
C GLN A 30 17.33 12.33 11.15
N THR A 31 16.31 12.64 11.95
CA THR A 31 16.47 13.49 13.14
C THR A 31 17.15 12.64 14.20
N SER A 32 18.43 12.91 14.41
CA SER A 32 19.34 12.21 15.33
C SER A 32 18.92 12.22 16.81
N ARG A 33 17.70 12.63 17.16
CA ARG A 33 17.23 12.73 18.55
C ARG A 33 15.74 12.43 18.69
N CYS A 34 15.47 11.35 19.44
CA CYS A 34 14.22 11.01 20.15
C CYS A 34 13.14 10.22 19.41
N SER A 35 13.08 8.92 19.73
CA SER A 35 11.97 7.94 19.56
C SER A 35 11.39 7.76 18.15
N PRO A 36 11.04 6.52 17.73
CA PRO A 36 10.32 6.31 16.47
C PRO A 36 8.89 6.82 16.62
N GLN A 37 8.70 8.13 16.49
CA GLN A 37 7.37 8.72 16.41
C GLN A 37 6.83 8.47 15.01
N ARG A 38 5.70 7.77 14.96
CA ARG A 38 4.93 7.61 13.72
C ARG A 38 4.38 8.96 13.32
N LEU A 39 4.74 9.43 12.14
CA LEU A 39 4.26 10.68 11.58
C LEU A 39 3.10 10.40 10.63
N LEU A 40 2.02 11.15 10.79
CA LEU A 40 0.83 11.03 9.97
C LEU A 40 1.14 11.55 8.55
N ILE A 41 0.80 10.78 7.54
CA ILE A 41 0.83 11.24 6.16
C ILE A 41 -0.37 12.15 5.94
N ASP A 42 -0.12 13.37 5.46
CA ASP A 42 -1.19 14.25 5.02
C ASP A 42 -1.82 13.67 3.74
N SER A 43 -3.02 13.13 3.89
CA SER A 43 -3.78 12.54 2.79
C SER A 43 -4.27 13.58 1.79
N ALA A 44 -4.35 14.87 2.17
CA ALA A 44 -4.74 15.95 1.27
C ALA A 44 -3.66 16.25 0.21
N THR A 45 -2.38 16.01 0.54
CA THR A 45 -1.25 16.27 -0.37
C THR A 45 -0.70 15.03 -1.05
N SER A 46 -0.95 13.84 -0.48
CA SER A 46 -0.20 12.63 -0.84
C SER A 46 -1.05 11.54 -1.49
N GLU A 47 -2.38 11.70 -1.52
CA GLU A 47 -3.39 10.69 -1.95
C GLU A 47 -3.37 9.37 -1.16
N ILE A 48 -2.29 9.11 -0.43
CA ILE A 48 -2.04 7.97 0.45
C ILE A 48 -2.25 8.45 1.88
N GLY A 49 -3.03 7.69 2.65
CA GLY A 49 -3.18 7.87 4.09
C GLY A 49 -2.35 6.86 4.88
N GLY A 50 -2.18 7.12 6.18
CA GLY A 50 -1.47 6.23 7.10
C GLY A 50 -0.37 6.95 7.85
N TRP A 51 0.56 6.19 8.41
CA TRP A 51 1.72 6.73 9.12
C TRP A 51 3.03 6.19 8.58
N VAL A 52 4.07 6.98 8.74
CA VAL A 52 5.45 6.61 8.41
C VAL A 52 6.37 6.83 9.61
N SER A 53 7.39 6.01 9.72
CA SER A 53 8.49 6.24 10.66
C SER A 53 9.84 5.99 9.99
N PRO A 54 10.91 6.69 10.39
CA PRO A 54 12.25 6.42 9.89
C PRO A 54 12.59 4.94 9.99
N ASP A 55 13.33 4.42 9.01
CA ASP A 55 13.84 3.06 9.06
C ASP A 55 14.93 2.95 10.15
N ASP A 56 14.82 1.94 11.01
CA ASP A 56 15.80 1.68 12.08
C ASP A 56 17.13 1.15 11.52
N ASN A 57 17.17 0.82 10.23
CA ASN A 57 18.40 0.42 9.56
C ASN A 57 19.31 1.65 9.41
N ASN A 58 20.35 1.70 10.25
CA ASN A 58 21.52 2.59 10.18
C ASN A 58 22.33 2.46 8.87
N ASP A 59 21.76 1.89 7.80
CA ASP A 59 22.44 1.82 6.53
C ASP A 59 22.55 3.26 6.00
N PRO A 60 23.78 3.82 5.93
CA PRO A 60 23.94 5.14 5.36
C PRO A 60 23.36 5.09 3.96
N ILE A 61 22.60 6.13 3.59
CA ILE A 61 22.18 6.40 2.21
C ILE A 61 23.47 6.78 1.44
N ASN A 62 24.37 5.82 1.31
CA ASN A 62 25.41 5.90 0.33
C ASN A 62 24.65 5.67 -0.96
N GLY A 63 24.62 6.67 -1.84
CA GLY A 63 23.81 6.67 -3.06
C GLY A 63 24.19 5.57 -4.06
N SER A 64 24.67 4.40 -3.64
CA SER A 64 24.92 3.24 -4.45
C SER A 64 24.35 1.99 -3.75
N PHE A 65 23.59 1.18 -4.46
CA PHE A 65 23.02 -0.08 -4.00
C PHE A 65 23.59 -1.23 -4.82
N ARG A 66 24.21 -2.21 -4.15
CA ARG A 66 24.75 -3.40 -4.83
C ARG A 66 23.68 -4.46 -4.98
N SER A 67 23.57 -5.04 -6.16
CA SER A 67 22.62 -6.10 -6.42
C SER A 67 22.91 -7.32 -5.54
N PRO A 68 21.92 -7.86 -4.81
CA PRO A 68 22.05 -9.12 -4.10
C PRO A 68 22.03 -10.34 -5.04
N ILE A 69 21.69 -10.14 -6.33
CA ILE A 69 21.58 -11.18 -7.35
C ILE A 69 22.77 -11.06 -8.30
N LYS A 70 23.42 -12.19 -8.57
CA LYS A 70 24.55 -12.25 -9.52
C LYS A 70 24.09 -11.83 -10.93
N ASN A 71 24.94 -11.09 -11.63
CA ASN A 71 24.73 -10.63 -13.02
C ASN A 71 23.56 -9.65 -13.21
N LEU A 72 23.17 -8.95 -12.14
CA LEU A 72 22.34 -7.75 -12.23
C LEU A 72 23.20 -6.53 -11.89
N ASP A 73 22.98 -5.45 -12.63
CA ASP A 73 23.76 -4.22 -12.47
C ASP A 73 23.53 -3.58 -11.10
N ASP A 74 24.60 -3.03 -10.55
CA ASP A 74 24.55 -2.23 -9.34
C ASP A 74 23.97 -0.84 -9.65
N ILE A 75 23.21 -0.28 -8.70
CA ILE A 75 22.74 1.09 -8.76
C ILE A 75 23.88 1.97 -8.23
N THR A 76 24.39 2.87 -9.05
CA THR A 76 25.51 3.77 -8.68
C THR A 76 25.05 5.13 -8.17
N TYR A 77 23.79 5.49 -8.41
CA TYR A 77 23.13 6.70 -7.93
C TYR A 77 21.70 6.39 -7.51
N ASP A 78 21.52 6.03 -6.24
CA ASP A 78 20.24 5.73 -5.63
C ASP A 78 19.61 7.01 -5.05
N GLU A 79 18.54 7.48 -5.69
CA GLU A 79 17.70 8.57 -5.21
C GLU A 79 16.47 8.05 -4.44
N ALA A 80 16.40 6.75 -4.15
CA ALA A 80 15.30 6.20 -3.36
C ALA A 80 15.52 6.49 -1.87
N ILE A 81 14.42 6.84 -1.22
CA ILE A 81 14.31 6.89 0.23
C ILE A 81 13.29 5.84 0.68
N SER A 82 13.44 5.36 1.91
CA SER A 82 12.53 4.38 2.47
C SER A 82 12.17 4.70 3.92
N ALA A 83 10.98 4.28 4.31
CA ALA A 83 10.48 4.37 5.68
C ALA A 83 9.60 3.15 5.99
N THR A 84 9.41 2.87 7.28
CA THR A 84 8.40 1.92 7.71
C THR A 84 7.02 2.54 7.55
N PHE A 85 6.09 1.80 6.96
CA PHE A 85 4.72 2.25 6.70
C PHE A 85 3.71 1.54 7.61
N PHE A 86 2.69 2.28 8.02
CA PHE A 86 1.57 1.76 8.79
C PHE A 86 0.26 2.20 8.13
N ASN A 87 -0.60 1.23 7.82
CA ASN A 87 -1.95 1.50 7.34
C ASN A 87 -2.71 2.41 8.31
N PRO A 88 -3.62 3.28 7.82
CA PRO A 88 -4.52 4.05 8.66
C PRO A 88 -5.31 3.14 9.61
N GLU A 89 -5.78 3.70 10.72
CA GLU A 89 -6.56 2.96 11.71
C GLU A 89 -7.79 2.33 11.06
N VAL A 90 -8.03 1.06 11.38
CA VAL A 90 -9.15 0.31 10.80
C VAL A 90 -10.46 0.83 11.36
N VAL A 91 -11.12 1.69 10.61
CA VAL A 91 -12.52 2.07 10.85
C VAL A 91 -13.42 1.04 10.18
N LYS A 92 -14.55 0.70 10.81
CA LYS A 92 -15.56 -0.19 10.20
C LYS A 92 -16.05 0.45 8.88
N PRO A 93 -15.80 -0.19 7.72
CA PRO A 93 -16.20 0.40 6.46
C PRO A 93 -17.72 0.40 6.34
N ILE A 94 -18.27 1.50 5.85
CA ILE A 94 -19.69 1.57 5.48
C ILE A 94 -19.79 1.00 4.06
N ALA A 95 -20.62 -0.03 3.87
CA ALA A 95 -20.86 -0.64 2.57
C ALA A 95 -21.73 0.29 1.69
N ARG A 96 -21.13 1.38 1.21
CA ARG A 96 -21.73 2.34 0.27
C ARG A 96 -20.68 2.87 -0.70
N LEU A 97 -21.10 3.36 -1.85
CA LEU A 97 -20.23 4.11 -2.76
C LEU A 97 -19.76 5.39 -2.07
N LEU A 98 -18.53 5.83 -2.38
CA LEU A 98 -18.05 7.15 -1.94
C LEU A 98 -18.87 8.25 -2.65
N ASP A 99 -18.95 9.42 -2.02
CA ASP A 99 -19.90 10.48 -2.44
C ASP A 99 -19.65 11.00 -3.86
N ASN A 100 -18.43 10.84 -4.41
CA ASN A 100 -18.03 11.33 -5.73
C ASN A 100 -17.54 10.22 -6.68
N VAL A 101 -18.04 8.99 -6.54
CA VAL A 101 -17.67 7.91 -7.46
C VAL A 101 -18.28 8.14 -8.85
N TRP A 102 -17.43 8.25 -9.87
CA TRP A 102 -17.87 8.11 -11.25
C TRP A 102 -18.15 6.63 -11.55
N VAL A 103 -19.42 6.31 -11.82
CA VAL A 103 -19.84 4.94 -12.16
C VAL A 103 -19.60 4.72 -13.66
N PRO A 104 -18.78 3.73 -14.06
CA PRO A 104 -18.53 3.44 -15.46
C PRO A 104 -19.79 3.01 -16.21
N ASP A 105 -19.80 3.22 -17.53
CA ASP A 105 -20.89 2.80 -18.38
C ASP A 105 -21.14 1.29 -18.30
N LYS A 106 -22.43 0.91 -18.29
CA LYS A 106 -22.84 -0.48 -18.20
C LYS A 106 -22.43 -1.25 -19.47
N THR A 107 -21.59 -2.26 -19.29
CA THR A 107 -21.16 -3.15 -20.38
C THR A 107 -22.08 -4.36 -20.59
N VAL A 108 -22.94 -4.67 -19.59
CA VAL A 108 -23.84 -5.82 -19.60
C VAL A 108 -24.97 -5.63 -20.62
N ARG A 109 -25.08 -6.56 -21.57
CA ARG A 109 -26.12 -6.60 -22.61
C ARG A 109 -27.30 -7.49 -22.19
N GLU A 110 -28.43 -7.35 -22.87
CA GLU A 110 -29.61 -8.20 -22.63
C GLU A 110 -29.32 -9.70 -22.82
N SER A 111 -28.44 -10.04 -23.78
CA SER A 111 -27.98 -11.42 -24.02
C SER A 111 -27.22 -12.04 -22.85
N ASP A 112 -26.63 -11.21 -21.99
CA ASP A 112 -25.90 -11.65 -20.80
C ASP A 112 -26.87 -11.88 -19.65
N ILE A 113 -27.93 -11.05 -19.57
CA ILE A 113 -29.00 -11.17 -18.58
C ILE A 113 -29.86 -12.39 -18.85
N SER A 114 -30.21 -12.69 -20.11
CA SER A 114 -31.06 -13.83 -20.44
C SER A 114 -30.41 -15.20 -20.18
N LYS A 115 -29.07 -15.25 -20.09
CA LYS A 115 -28.31 -16.44 -19.70
C LYS A 115 -28.19 -16.63 -18.18
N MET A 116 -28.49 -15.61 -17.39
CA MET A 116 -28.56 -15.70 -15.94
C MET A 116 -30.04 -15.73 -15.53
N PRO A 117 -30.57 -16.87 -15.05
CA PRO A 117 -31.90 -16.89 -14.47
C PRO A 117 -31.92 -15.89 -13.31
N LEU A 118 -32.78 -14.88 -13.40
CA LEU A 118 -33.01 -13.96 -12.29
C LEU A 118 -33.46 -14.81 -11.10
N TRP A 119 -32.94 -14.55 -9.90
CA TRP A 119 -33.21 -15.37 -8.71
C TRP A 119 -34.73 -15.55 -8.43
N HIS A 120 -35.55 -14.59 -8.84
CA HIS A 120 -37.01 -14.61 -8.72
C HIS A 120 -37.75 -15.33 -9.89
N THR A 121 -37.03 -15.87 -10.87
CA THR A 121 -37.59 -16.60 -12.02
C THR A 121 -37.46 -18.12 -11.88
N TYR A 122 -36.79 -18.61 -10.83
CA TYR A 122 -36.76 -20.04 -10.52
C TYR A 122 -38.14 -20.52 -10.08
N ARG A 123 -38.69 -21.52 -10.78
CA ARG A 123 -39.88 -22.24 -10.32
C ARG A 123 -39.45 -23.25 -9.25
N GLY A 124 -39.79 -22.96 -7.99
CA GLY A 124 -39.49 -23.81 -6.83
C GLY A 124 -39.12 -22.98 -5.60
N LEU A 125 -39.03 -23.62 -4.43
CA LEU A 125 -38.65 -22.97 -3.17
C LEU A 125 -37.13 -22.81 -3.00
N ILE A 126 -36.33 -23.41 -3.89
CA ILE A 126 -34.88 -23.53 -3.74
C ILE A 126 -34.21 -23.20 -5.09
N PRO A 127 -33.30 -22.21 -5.16
CA PRO A 127 -32.47 -21.98 -6.33
C PRO A 127 -31.57 -23.21 -6.59
N PRO A 128 -31.23 -23.55 -7.84
CA PRO A 128 -30.30 -24.63 -8.12
C PRO A 128 -28.97 -24.34 -7.43
N CYS A 129 -28.53 -25.26 -6.56
CA CYS A 129 -27.19 -25.24 -6.00
C CYS A 129 -26.19 -25.42 -7.16
N MET A 130 -25.23 -24.51 -7.27
CA MET A 130 -24.00 -24.73 -8.06
C MET A 130 -23.11 -25.75 -7.36
#